data_AF-A0A3S4HWB2-F1
#
_entry.id   AF-A0A3S4HWB2-F1
#
_cell.length_a   1.000
_cell.length_b   1.000
_cell.length_c   1.000
_cell.angle_alpha   90.00
_cell.angle_beta   90.00
_cell.angle_gamma   90.00
#
_symmetry.space_group_name_H-M   'P 1'
#
loop_
_entity.id
_entity.type
_entity.pdbx_description
1 polymer ?
#
loop_
_entity_poly.entity_id
_entity_poly.type
_entity_poly.pdbx_seq_one_letter_code
_entity_poly.pdbx_strand_id
1 'polypeptide(L)' 'MAPSAERCALRMVYVPQALRGKGYGRALLQALQHQYAPLPLMANVYVPECAAGFFTRIGWREEPLRQCEMTLTLGVP' A
#
# COMPACT_ATOMS: atom_id res chain seq x y z
N MET A 1 22.58 5.45 18.06
CA MET A 1 22.02 5.90 16.77
C MET A 1 20.71 5.16 16.56
N ALA A 2 19.59 5.87 16.36
CA ALA A 2 18.34 5.22 15.96
C ALA A 2 18.49 4.68 14.53
N PRO A 3 17.88 3.54 14.18
CA PRO A 3 17.90 3.05 12.80
C PRO A 3 17.28 4.10 11.87
N SER A 4 17.99 4.45 10.80
CA SER A 4 17.43 5.30 9.73
C SER A 4 16.27 4.56 9.09
N ALA A 5 15.15 5.25 8.83
CA ALA A 5 14.04 4.65 8.10
C ALA A 5 14.51 4.25 6.70
N GLU A 6 14.22 3.01 6.27
CA GLU A 6 14.61 2.50 4.95
C GLU A 6 13.51 2.72 3.90
N ARG A 7 12.26 2.90 4.32
CA ARG A 7 11.08 3.03 3.45
C ARG A 7 10.03 3.96 4.05
N CYS A 8 9.19 4.53 3.20
CA CYS A 8 8.01 5.30 3.60
C CYS A 8 6.75 4.44 3.43
N ALA A 9 6.05 4.13 4.52
CA ALA A 9 4.88 3.25 4.49
C ALA A 9 3.57 4.04 4.28
N LEU A 10 2.90 3.80 3.16
CA LEU A 10 1.57 4.32 2.85
C LEU A 10 0.51 3.57 3.65
N ARG A 11 -0.06 4.23 4.66
CA ARG A 11 -1.14 3.67 5.49
C ARG A 11 -2.50 3.68 4.80
N MET A 12 -2.83 4.76 4.12
CA MET A 12 -4.11 4.95 3.47
C MET A 12 -3.97 5.94 2.31
N VAL A 13 -4.66 5.68 1.21
CA VAL A 13 -4.95 6.66 0.18
C VAL A 13 -6.44 6.56 -0.13
N TYR A 14 -7.10 7.71 -0.24
CA TYR A 14 -8.53 7.79 -0.52
C TYR A 14 -8.80 8.81 -1.61
N VAL A 15 -9.61 8.41 -2.59
CA VAL A 15 -10.16 9.30 -3.61
C VAL A 15 -11.69 9.18 -3.54
N PRO A 16 -12.42 10.29 -3.29
CA PRO A 16 -13.88 10.31 -3.31
C PRO A 16 -14.42 9.73 -4.62
N GLN A 17 -15.53 8.99 -4.56
CA GLN A 17 -16.08 8.29 -5.72
C GLN A 17 -16.29 9.20 -6.93
N ALA A 18 -16.83 10.40 -6.71
CA ALA A 18 -17.08 11.42 -7.75
C ALA A 18 -15.80 11.93 -8.46
N LEU A 19 -14.62 11.67 -7.89
CA LEU A 19 -13.32 12.08 -8.40
C LEU A 19 -12.50 10.91 -8.95
N ARG A 20 -12.99 9.67 -8.86
CA ARG A 20 -12.26 8.49 -9.40
C ARG A 20 -12.21 8.53 -10.93
N GLY A 21 -11.24 7.81 -11.50
CA GLY A 21 -11.02 7.77 -12.95
C GLY A 21 -10.38 9.03 -13.57
N LYS A 22 -10.13 10.08 -12.77
CA LYS A 22 -9.56 11.36 -13.22
C LYS A 22 -8.06 11.54 -12.93
N GLY A 23 -7.38 10.48 -12.48
CA GLY A 23 -5.94 10.51 -12.20
C GLY A 23 -5.51 11.03 -10.82
N TYR A 24 -6.43 11.52 -9.97
CA TYR A 24 -6.08 12.07 -8.64
C TYR A 24 -5.31 11.10 -7.74
N GLY A 25 -5.62 9.80 -7.78
CA GLY A 25 -4.88 8.80 -7.01
C GLY A 25 -3.39 8.76 -7.39
N ARG A 26 -3.09 8.82 -8.69
CA ARG A 26 -1.70 8.87 -9.19
C ARG A 26 -1.03 10.17 -8.76
N ALA A 27 -1.72 11.31 -8.90
CA ALA A 27 -1.18 12.61 -8.52
C ALA A 27 -0.82 12.67 -7.03
N LEU A 28 -1.69 12.13 -6.16
CA LEU A 28 -1.43 12.05 -4.71
C LEU A 28 -0.18 11.21 -4.42
N LEU A 29 -0.05 10.02 -5.01
CA LEU A 29 1.11 9.15 -4.78
C LEU A 29 2.41 9.74 -5.31
N GLN A 30 2.36 10.47 -6.44
CA GLN A 30 3.52 11.18 -6.97
C GLN A 30 3.96 12.33 -6.06
N ALA A 31 3.01 13.11 -5.54
CA ALA A 31 3.29 14.17 -4.58
C ALA A 31 3.94 13.61 -3.30
N LEU A 32 3.43 12.49 -2.79
CA LEU A 32 4.02 11.79 -1.65
C LEU A 32 5.45 11.32 -1.96
N GLN A 33 5.69 10.70 -3.12
CA GLN A 33 7.03 10.21 -3.47
C GLN A 33 8.04 11.35 -3.57
N HIS A 34 7.61 12.51 -4.09
CA HIS A 34 8.45 13.69 -4.16
C HIS A 34 8.78 14.25 -2.76
N GLN A 35 7.79 14.29 -1.86
CA GLN A 35 7.95 14.81 -0.50
C GLN A 35 8.85 13.94 0.38
N TYR A 36 8.81 12.61 0.21
CA TYR A 36 9.54 11.66 1.06
C TYR A 36 10.80 11.08 0.41
N ALA A 37 11.23 11.60 -0.75
CA ALA A 37 12.48 11.20 -1.37
C ALA A 37 13.68 11.41 -0.41
N PRO A 38 14.67 10.50 -0.39
CA PRO A 38 14.87 9.38 -1.31
C PRO A 38 14.19 8.07 -0.87
N LEU A 39 13.36 8.09 0.19
CA LEU A 39 12.74 6.87 0.70
C LEU A 39 11.74 6.31 -0.32
N PRO A 40 11.83 5.02 -0.68
CA PRO A 40 10.83 4.39 -1.53
C PRO A 40 9.49 4.31 -0.80
N LEU A 41 8.41 4.65 -1.49
CA LEU A 41 7.06 4.40 -0.99
C LEU A 41 6.71 2.90 -1.06
N MET A 42 6.08 2.41 -0.01
CA MET A 42 5.61 1.03 0.11
C MET A 42 4.15 1.03 0.60
N ALA A 43 3.32 0.16 0.04
CA ALA A 43 1.92 0.02 0.45
C ALA A 43 1.85 -0.95 1.63
N ASN A 44 0.73 -0.93 2.36
CA ASN A 44 0.50 -1.91 3.41
C ASN A 44 0.60 -3.35 2.86
N VAL A 45 0.90 -4.26 3.79
CA VAL A 45 0.98 -5.72 3.61
C VAL A 45 -0.26 -6.31 2.91
N TYR A 46 -1.41 -5.67 3.04
CA TYR A 46 -2.64 -6.03 2.36
C TYR A 46 -3.12 -4.88 1.49
N VAL A 47 -3.08 -5.07 0.17
CA VAL A 47 -3.75 -4.22 -0.81
C VAL A 47 -5.01 -4.96 -1.26
N PRO A 48 -6.21 -4.39 -1.08
CA PRO A 48 -7.43 -5.02 -1.55
C PRO A 48 -7.36 -5.31 -3.05
N GLU A 49 -7.90 -6.44 -3.49
CA GLU A 49 -7.85 -6.86 -4.90
C GLU A 49 -8.41 -5.79 -5.85
N CYS A 50 -9.50 -5.12 -5.44
CA CYS A 50 -10.12 -4.03 -6.19
C CYS A 50 -9.21 -2.80 -6.38
N ALA A 51 -8.17 -2.66 -5.54
CA ALA A 51 -7.18 -1.59 -5.61
C ALA A 51 -5.84 -2.05 -6.19
N ALA A 52 -5.52 -3.34 -6.17
CA ALA A 52 -4.26 -3.88 -6.68
C ALA A 52 -3.99 -3.48 -8.14
N GLY A 53 -5.02 -3.59 -8.99
CA GLY A 53 -4.95 -3.19 -10.39
C GLY A 53 -4.66 -1.69 -10.62
N PHE A 54 -4.96 -0.82 -9.65
CA PHE A 54 -4.58 0.59 -9.72
C PHE A 54 -3.07 0.76 -9.51
N PHE A 55 -2.50 0.12 -8.47
CA PHE A 55 -1.09 0.22 -8.14
C PHE A 55 -0.19 -0.35 -9.25
N THR A 56 -0.53 -1.53 -9.79
CA THR A 56 0.24 -2.15 -10.88
C THR A 56 0.29 -1.25 -12.13
N ARG A 57 -0.84 -0.62 -12.51
CA ARG A 57 -0.91 0.31 -13.66
C ARG A 57 -0.03 1.56 -13.51
N ILE A 58 0.29 1.97 -12.28
CA ILE A 58 1.13 3.15 -12.02
C ILE A 58 2.58 2.76 -11.66
N GLY A 59 2.98 1.52 -11.96
CA GLY A 59 4.38 1.07 -11.88
C GLY A 59 4.79 0.50 -10.52
N TRP A 60 3.86 0.28 -9.60
CA TRP A 60 4.15 -0.43 -8.36
C TRP A 60 4.32 -1.91 -8.64
N ARG A 61 5.22 -2.56 -7.89
CA ARG A 61 5.50 -3.99 -8.03
C ARG A 61 4.99 -4.73 -6.81
N GLU A 62 4.41 -5.89 -7.06
CA GLU A 62 4.04 -6.82 -6.01
C GLU A 62 5.32 -7.47 -5.47
N GLU A 63 5.45 -7.47 -4.15
CA GLU A 63 6.54 -8.17 -3.46
C GLU A 63 5.98 -9.48 -2.88
N PRO A 64 6.66 -10.62 -3.09
CA PRO A 64 6.19 -11.89 -2.54
C PRO A 64 6.25 -11.85 -1.02
N LEU A 65 5.09 -11.84 -0.37
CA LEU A 65 5.00 -11.93 1.08
C LEU A 65 4.48 -13.29 1.52
N ARG A 66 5.18 -13.92 2.47
CA ARG A 66 4.69 -15.13 3.13
C ARG A 66 3.65 -14.74 4.18
N GLN A 67 2.39 -14.73 3.77
CA GLN A 67 1.25 -14.61 4.70
C GLN A 67 0.66 -16.00 4.90
N CYS A 68 0.27 -16.32 6.13
CA CYS A 68 -0.51 -17.50 6.44
C CYS A 68 -1.62 -17.12 7.41
N GLU A 69 -2.77 -17.75 7.25
CA GLU A 69 -3.81 -17.73 8.27
C GLU A 69 -3.44 -18.77 9.34
N MET A 70 -3.55 -18.39 10.61
CA MET A 70 -3.33 -19.29 11.74
C MET A 70 -4.62 -19.38 12.54
N THR A 71 -5.16 -20.59 12.64
CA THR A 71 -6.40 -20.85 13.37
C THR A 71 -6.13 -21.85 14.48
N LEU A 72 -6.51 -21.51 15.72
CA LEU A 72 -6.53 -22.43 16.85
C LEU A 72 -7.97 -22.77 17.18
N THR A 73 -8.39 -24.01 16.88
CA THR A 73 -9.71 -24.50 17.30
C THR A 73 -9.64 -24.92 18.76
N LEU A 74 -10.38 -24.23 19.63
CA LEU A 74 -10.57 -24.65 21.01
C LEU A 74 -11.76 -25.60 21.06
N GLY A 75 -11.59 -26.76 21.71
CA GLY A 75 -12.64 -27.76 21.81
C GLY A 75 -13.93 -27.17 22.39
N VAL A 76 -15.06 -27.44 21.72
CA VAL A 76 -16.38 -27.35 22.35
C VAL A 76 -16.39 -28.42 23.45
N PRO A 77 -16.86 -28.13 24.68
CA PRO A 77 -16.98 -29.14 25.73
C PRO A 77 -17.75 -30.38 25.27
#